data_AF-A0A818UGS5-F1
#
_entry.id   AF-A0A818UGS5-F1
#
_cell.length_a   1.000
_cell.length_b   1.000
_cell.length_c   1.000
_cell.angle_alpha   90.00
_cell.angle_beta   90.00
_cell.angle_gamma   90.00
#
_symmetry.space_group_name_H-M   'P 1'
#
loop_
_entity.id
_entity.type
_entity.pdbx_description
1 polymer ?
#
loop_
_entity_poly.entity_id
_entity_poly.type
_entity_poly.pdbx_seq_one_letter_code
_entity_poly.pdbx_strand_id
1 'polypeptide(L)'
;MSTTATEISHSNWFTRSIFHHNDTLIVLRLLRDLQYKQTPLSCLNIWCLILIVHKCQNQPVNSILTLFPAVFTYMSNDILLSNEITSD
;
A
#
# COMPACT_ATOMS: atom_id res chain seq x y z
N MET A 1 -10.95 6.19 23.26
CA MET A 1 -10.30 4.86 23.34
C MET A 1 -9.04 4.88 22.48
N SER A 2 -7.94 4.38 23.05
CA SER A 2 -6.52 4.44 22.65
C SER A 2 -6.19 4.58 21.14
N THR A 3 -5.89 5.80 20.69
CA THR A 3 -5.25 6.09 19.39
C THR A 3 -3.73 5.82 19.44
N THR A 4 -3.12 5.99 20.61
CA THR A 4 -1.67 5.93 20.79
C THR A 4 -1.10 4.52 20.68
N ALA A 5 -1.79 3.49 21.16
CA ALA A 5 -1.28 2.12 21.08
C ALA A 5 -1.22 1.60 19.63
N THR A 6 -2.23 1.94 18.82
CA THR A 6 -2.30 1.53 17.41
C THR A 6 -1.25 2.25 16.55
N GLU A 7 -1.05 3.54 16.79
CA GLU A 7 -0.01 4.33 16.12
C GLU A 7 1.41 3.83 16.44
N ILE A 8 1.67 3.50 17.72
CA ILE A 8 2.95 2.89 18.14
C ILE A 8 3.13 1.52 17.48
N SER A 9 2.07 0.71 17.42
CA SER A 9 2.10 -0.60 16.75
C SER A 9 2.41 -0.48 15.26
N HIS A 10 1.77 0.46 14.56
CA HIS A 10 2.02 0.75 13.14
C HIS A 10 3.46 1.21 12.91
N SER A 11 3.94 2.15 13.71
CA SER A 11 5.32 2.65 13.60
C SER A 11 6.34 1.54 13.81
N ASN A 12 6.19 0.74 14.87
CA ASN A 12 7.09 -0.38 15.15
C ASN A 12 7.11 -1.42 14.03
N TRP A 13 5.93 -1.77 13.49
CA TRP A 13 5.84 -2.71 12.38
C TRP A 13 6.47 -2.15 11.10
N PHE A 14 6.23 -0.87 10.79
CA PHE A 14 6.79 -0.19 9.62
C PHE A 14 8.33 -0.20 9.66
N THR A 15 8.92 0.12 10.82
CA THR A 15 10.37 0.09 10.99
C THR A 15 10.94 -1.31 10.75
N ARG A 16 10.29 -2.35 11.27
CA ARG A 16 10.78 -3.74 11.13
C ARG A 16 10.61 -4.31 9.72
N SER A 17 9.52 -3.95 9.03
CA SER A 17 9.06 -4.68 7.83
C SER A 17 9.22 -3.89 6.53
N ILE A 18 9.34 -2.56 6.58
CA ILE A 18 9.39 -1.69 5.39
C ILE A 18 10.70 -0.89 5.35
N PHE A 19 11.15 -0.34 6.47
CA PHE A 19 12.19 0.69 6.51
C PHE A 19 13.53 0.23 5.92
N HIS A 20 13.81 -1.07 5.94
CA HIS A 20 15.04 -1.65 5.39
C HIS A 20 14.96 -1.95 3.88
N HIS A 21 13.79 -1.78 3.26
CA HIS A 21 13.57 -2.05 1.83
C HIS A 21 13.52 -0.75 1.04
N ASN A 22 14.66 -0.38 0.44
CA ASN A 22 14.83 0.92 -0.22
C ASN A 22 13.84 1.12 -1.39
N ASP A 23 13.66 0.08 -2.23
CA ASP A 23 12.71 0.12 -3.34
C ASP A 23 11.26 0.29 -2.88
N THR A 24 10.87 -0.38 -1.79
CA THR A 24 9.56 -0.26 -1.15
C THR A 24 9.30 1.16 -0.67
N LEU A 25 10.30 1.82 -0.05
CA LEU A 25 10.19 3.21 0.37
C LEU A 25 10.04 4.17 -0.81
N ILE A 26 10.77 3.94 -1.92
CA ILE A 26 10.65 4.77 -3.12
C ILE A 26 9.26 4.60 -3.73
N VAL A 27 8.77 3.37 -3.88
CA VAL A 27 7.40 3.10 -4.38
C VAL A 27 6.35 3.75 -3.50
N LEU A 28 6.48 3.67 -2.17
CA LEU A 28 5.56 4.34 -1.25
C LEU A 28 5.56 5.85 -1.40
N ARG A 29 6.71 6.48 -1.61
CA ARG A 29 6.81 7.92 -1.88
C ARG A 29 6.12 8.30 -3.18
N LEU A 30 6.34 7.52 -4.25
CA LEU A 30 5.70 7.76 -5.55
C LEU A 30 4.16 7.62 -5.47
N LEU A 31 3.67 6.58 -4.79
CA LEU A 31 2.23 6.36 -4.60
C LEU A 31 1.59 7.45 -3.75
N ARG A 32 2.29 7.93 -2.72
CA ARG A 32 1.83 9.05 -1.90
C ARG A 32 1.74 10.34 -2.73
N ASP A 33 2.72 10.59 -3.59
CA ASP A 33 2.71 11.76 -4.48
C ASP A 33 1.58 11.67 -5.52
N LEU A 34 1.31 10.46 -6.04
CA LEU A 34 0.16 10.19 -6.90
C LEU A 34 -1.17 10.35 -6.18
N GLN A 35 -1.26 9.94 -4.91
CA GLN A 35 -2.45 10.14 -4.08
C GLN A 35 -2.82 11.62 -3.94
N TYR A 36 -1.82 12.51 -3.80
CA TYR A 36 -2.07 13.95 -3.76
C TYR A 36 -2.48 14.54 -5.12
N LYS A 37 -2.07 13.91 -6.22
CA LYS A 37 -2.32 14.39 -7.60
C LYS A 37 -3.57 13.79 -8.25
N GLN A 38 -4.03 12.62 -7.81
CA GLN A 38 -5.12 11.86 -8.43
C GLN A 38 -6.22 11.55 -7.42
N THR A 39 -7.44 12.02 -7.70
CA THR A 39 -8.67 11.79 -6.93
C THR A 39 -8.97 10.31 -6.61
N PRO A 40 -8.78 9.31 -7.49
CA PRO A 40 -9.14 7.93 -7.16
C PRO A 40 -8.27 7.28 -6.07
N LEU A 41 -7.03 7.74 -5.86
CA LEU A 41 -6.15 7.23 -4.81
C LEU A 41 -6.37 7.94 -3.46
N SER A 42 -7.03 9.11 -3.48
CA SER A 42 -7.25 9.95 -2.29
C SER A 42 -8.07 9.27 -1.19
N CYS A 43 -8.89 8.28 -1.53
CA CYS A 43 -9.71 7.52 -0.59
C CYS A 43 -8.91 6.52 0.27
N LEU A 44 -7.67 6.17 -0.12
CA LEU A 44 -6.86 5.21 0.62
C LEU A 44 -6.14 5.88 1.78
N ASN A 45 -6.31 5.37 2.99
CA ASN A 45 -5.46 5.77 4.11
C ASN A 45 -3.99 5.39 3.81
N ILE A 46 -3.03 6.22 4.26
CA ILE A 46 -1.59 5.96 4.13
C ILE A 46 -1.19 4.57 4.63
N TRP A 47 -1.85 4.07 5.69
CA TRP A 47 -1.60 2.73 6.20
C TRP A 47 -2.04 1.63 5.22
N CYS A 48 -3.14 1.84 4.50
CA CYS A 48 -3.57 0.92 3.44
C CYS A 48 -2.54 0.86 2.31
N LEU A 49 -1.98 2.01 1.90
CA LEU A 49 -0.91 2.06 0.91
C LEU A 49 0.33 1.29 1.39
N ILE A 50 0.73 1.47 2.64
CA ILE A 50 1.86 0.75 3.26
C ILE A 50 1.65 -0.78 3.19
N LEU A 51 0.47 -1.25 3.57
CA LEU A 51 0.14 -2.68 3.56
C LEU A 51 0.11 -3.28 2.15
N ILE A 52 -0.42 -2.52 1.17
CA ILE A 52 -0.46 -2.96 -0.23
C ILE A 52 0.96 -3.13 -0.78
N VAL A 53 1.83 -2.13 -0.59
CA VAL A 53 3.21 -2.21 -1.09
C VAL A 53 3.99 -3.33 -0.40
N HIS A 54 3.82 -3.53 0.91
CA HIS A 54 4.44 -4.65 1.63
C HIS A 54 4.01 -6.01 1.05
N LYS A 55 2.73 -6.17 0.73
CA LYS A 55 2.24 -7.43 0.18
C LYS A 55 2.81 -7.71 -1.21
N CYS A 56 2.95 -6.68 -2.05
CA CYS A 56 3.60 -6.80 -3.35
C CYS A 56 5.11 -7.04 -3.23
N GLN A 57 5.78 -6.50 -2.20
CA GLN A 57 7.20 -6.73 -1.95
C GLN A 57 7.52 -8.18 -1.55
N ASN A 58 6.57 -8.91 -0.95
CA ASN A 58 6.74 -10.32 -0.60
C ASN A 58 6.45 -11.28 -1.77
N GLN A 59 6.11 -10.77 -2.95
CA GLN A 59 6.04 -11.54 -4.20
C GLN A 59 7.46 -11.65 -4.82
N PRO A 60 7.71 -12.49 -5.84
CA PRO A 60 9.03 -12.63 -6.50
C PRO A 60 9.41 -11.39 -7.34
N VAL A 61 9.23 -10.20 -6.77
CA VAL A 61 9.26 -8.88 -7.38
C VAL A 61 10.39 -8.13 -6.69
N ASN A 62 11.61 -8.32 -7.20
CA ASN A 62 12.84 -7.90 -6.51
C ASN A 62 13.39 -6.54 -6.96
N SER A 63 12.64 -5.77 -7.74
CA SER A 63 13.09 -4.46 -8.21
C SER A 63 11.97 -3.43 -8.26
N ILE A 64 12.30 -2.16 -8.10
CA ILE A 64 11.36 -1.04 -8.24
C ILE A 64 10.54 -1.08 -9.54
N LEU A 65 11.16 -1.48 -10.65
CA LEU A 65 10.53 -1.57 -11.98
C LEU A 65 9.44 -2.63 -12.06
N THR A 66 9.51 -3.64 -11.20
CA THR A 66 8.52 -4.71 -11.11
C THR A 66 7.53 -4.48 -9.98
N LEU A 67 7.97 -3.83 -8.89
CA LEU A 67 7.17 -3.54 -7.70
C LEU A 67 6.11 -2.48 -7.97
N PHE A 68 6.46 -1.39 -8.65
CA PHE A 68 5.52 -0.32 -8.93
C PHE A 68 4.32 -0.80 -9.78
N PRO A 69 4.50 -1.47 -10.93
CA PRO A 69 3.38 -2.05 -11.68
C PRO A 69 2.60 -3.10 -10.90
N ALA A 70 3.29 -3.96 -10.13
CA ALA A 70 2.64 -5.00 -9.33
C ALA A 70 1.66 -4.42 -8.30
N VAL A 71 1.97 -3.25 -7.73
CA VAL A 71 1.05 -2.55 -6.82
C VAL A 71 -0.21 -2.08 -7.54
N PHE A 72 -0.12 -1.53 -8.75
CA PHE A 72 -1.29 -1.16 -9.53
C PHE A 72 -2.11 -2.38 -9.94
N THR A 73 -1.46 -3.45 -10.41
CA THR A 73 -2.13 -4.72 -10.75
C THR A 73 -2.85 -5.30 -9.53
N TYR A 74 -2.24 -5.24 -8.35
CA TYR A 74 -2.85 -5.69 -7.11
C TYR A 74 -4.07 -4.85 -6.72
N MET A 75 -4.01 -3.53 -6.90
CA MET A 75 -5.15 -2.64 -6.65
C MET A 75 -6.27 -2.84 -7.68
N SER A 76 -5.95 -3.17 -8.93
CA SER A 76 -6.93 -3.38 -10.00
C SER A 76 -7.59 -4.77 -9.97
N ASN A 77 -6.89 -5.80 -9.48
CA ASN A 77 -7.38 -7.18 -9.42
C ASN A 77 -8.24 -7.43 -8.16
N ASP A 78 -9.37 -6.73 -8.06
CA ASP A 78 -10.52 -7.04 -7.19
C ASP A 78 -10.53 -6.62 -5.71
N ILE A 79 -9.47 -6.22 -5.03
CA ILE A 79 -9.60 -5.93 -3.56
C ILE A 79 -10.42 -4.66 -3.23
N LEU A 80 -10.55 -3.72 -4.17
CA LEU A 80 -11.42 -2.53 -4.02
C LEU A 80 -12.77 -2.65 -4.74
N LEU A 81 -12.98 -3.70 -5.55
CA LEU A 81 -14.20 -3.91 -6.34
C LEU A 81 -14.96 -5.19 -5.97
N SER A 82 -14.41 -6.05 -5.11
CA SER A 82 -15.04 -7.33 -4.71
C SER A 82 -16.10 -7.22 -3.61
N ASN A 83 -16.71 -6.05 -3.41
CA ASN A 83 -17.92 -5.90 -2.58
C ASN A 83 -19.10 -5.46 -3.46
N GLU A 84 -19.96 -6.42 -3.76
CA GLU A 84 -21.39 -6.26 -4.07
C GLU A 84 -21.76 -5.44 -5.32
N ILE A 85 -21.66 -6.08 -6.49
CA ILE A 85 -22.74 -6.01 -7.50
C ILE A 85 -23.21 -7.44 -7.76
N THR A 86 -23.79 -8.08 -6.75
CA THR A 86 -24.79 -9.12 -7.00
C THR A 86 -26.13 -8.40 -7.05
N SER A 87 -26.47 -7.94 -8.25
CA SER A 87 -27.84 -7.59 -8.60
C SER A 87 -28.67 -8.88 -8.61
N ASP A 88 -29.56 -9.01 -7.64
CA ASP A 88 -30.85 -9.69 -7.77
C ASP A 88 -31.90 -8.88 -6.99
#